data_AF-W6TR09-F1
#
_entry.id   AF-W6TR09-F1
#
_cell.length_a   1.000
_cell.length_b   1.000
_cell.length_c   1.000
_cell.angle_alpha   90.00
_cell.angle_beta   90.00
_cell.angle_gamma   90.00
#
_symmetry.space_group_name_H-M   'P 1'
#
loop_
_entity.id
_entity.type
_entity.pdbx_description
1 polymer ?
#
loop_
_entity_poly.entity_id
_entity_poly.type
_entity_poly.pdbx_seq_one_letter_code
_entity_poly.pdbx_strand_id
1 'polypeptide(L)'
;MKSLGLRFLPDDFGGKLYAKVDSLDIIKNPLAEGTKFTFLLKLKNNLFENITDLNTIKPAGSHYYFNNLSSNLLASEPLLVANKTKKIVSEDDLIPFVSNAFSFVHNSNLATQTGKLEFLDSGESLQQQLDNSNNVYNFSFDLNKSTGGRTRFLIEGTEKASFYSINPREISDVFGVIEIFYKGNLSSAYQFQNNDHSISTKNYKIPFTNRSTKWRYIITKQYNSSITTINVAKTNGSSIDFTLLGSSPPGKFIFTSNNVLPLKQEPITGIKLTDSTNKVIIANLPNPPLNLIRTEGSDTFSDILITI
;
A
#
# COMPACT_ATOMS: atom_id res chain seq x y z
N MET A 1 19.56 13.26 -12.94
CA MET A 1 18.52 14.29 -13.20
C MET A 1 19.02 15.44 -14.07
N LYS A 2 19.97 16.29 -13.64
CA LYS A 2 20.44 17.44 -14.44
C LYS A 2 21.09 17.06 -15.78
N SER A 3 21.84 15.96 -15.81
CA SER A 3 22.45 15.41 -17.03
C SER A 3 21.42 14.95 -18.07
N LEU A 4 20.21 14.58 -17.64
CA LEU A 4 19.11 14.18 -18.52
C LEU A 4 18.23 15.38 -18.91
N GLY A 5 18.56 16.60 -18.47
CA GLY A 5 17.70 17.78 -18.69
C GLY A 5 16.35 17.69 -17.96
N LEU A 6 16.26 16.88 -16.90
CA LEU A 6 15.05 16.69 -16.11
C LEU A 6 15.05 17.59 -14.87
N ARG A 7 13.88 18.15 -14.55
CA ARG A 7 13.64 18.99 -13.36
C ARG A 7 12.46 18.47 -12.57
N PHE A 8 12.70 18.07 -11.32
CA PHE A 8 11.63 17.73 -10.39
C PHE A 8 11.19 18.97 -9.60
N LEU A 9 9.88 19.20 -9.52
CA LEU A 9 9.24 20.22 -8.70
C LEU A 9 8.31 19.51 -7.70
N PRO A 10 8.68 19.41 -6.41
CA PRO A 10 7.83 18.77 -5.41
C PRO A 10 6.56 19.58 -5.15
N ASP A 11 5.51 18.89 -4.71
CA ASP A 11 4.28 19.47 -4.16
C ASP A 11 3.76 18.64 -2.97
N ASP A 12 2.66 19.06 -2.35
CA ASP A 12 2.07 18.41 -1.17
C ASP A 12 1.61 16.96 -1.40
N PHE A 13 1.54 16.51 -2.66
CA PHE A 13 1.07 15.18 -3.06
C PHE A 13 2.12 14.40 -3.86
N GLY A 14 3.38 14.88 -3.86
CA GLY A 14 4.50 14.26 -4.56
C GLY A 14 5.27 15.32 -5.34
N GLY A 15 4.87 15.55 -6.59
CA GLY A 15 5.49 16.55 -7.44
C GLY A 15 5.37 16.24 -8.93
N LYS A 16 5.98 17.11 -9.72
CA LYS A 16 6.00 17.04 -11.18
C LYS A 16 7.43 16.93 -11.69
N LEU A 17 7.65 16.02 -12.63
CA LEU A 17 8.93 15.89 -13.33
C LEU A 17 8.79 16.49 -14.73
N TYR A 18 9.63 17.48 -15.02
CA TYR A 18 9.65 18.19 -16.29
C TYR A 18 10.87 17.78 -17.10
N ALA A 19 10.69 17.70 -18.42
CA ALA A 19 11.75 17.53 -19.39
C ALA A 19 11.76 18.72 -20.36
N LYS A 20 12.91 19.01 -20.96
CA LYS A 20 12.98 19.98 -22.06
C LYS A 20 12.53 19.30 -23.35
N VAL A 21 11.54 19.88 -24.00
CA VAL A 21 11.03 19.43 -25.30
C VAL A 21 11.39 20.40 -26.43
N ASP A 22 11.24 19.98 -27.68
CA ASP A 22 11.25 20.84 -28.86
C ASP A 22 9.84 21.37 -29.20
N SER A 23 9.66 21.96 -30.38
CA SER A 23 8.36 22.51 -30.82
C SER A 23 7.32 21.45 -31.18
N LEU A 24 7.69 20.17 -31.20
CA LEU A 24 6.84 19.01 -31.49
C LEU A 24 6.63 18.14 -30.26
N ASP A 25 6.94 18.65 -29.06
CA ASP A 25 6.88 17.95 -27.78
C ASP A 25 7.79 16.70 -27.69
N ILE A 26 8.84 16.63 -28.52
CA ILE A 26 9.85 15.56 -28.45
C ILE A 26 10.89 15.94 -27.40
N ILE A 27 11.21 15.01 -26.48
CA ILE A 27 12.22 15.27 -25.45
C ILE A 27 13.61 15.41 -26.07
N LYS A 28 14.31 16.50 -25.72
CA LYS A 28 15.63 16.80 -26.31
C LYS A 28 16.72 15.79 -25.91
N ASN A 29 16.58 15.19 -24.74
CA ASN A 29 17.45 14.13 -24.25
C ASN A 29 16.58 12.90 -23.98
N PRO A 30 16.44 11.99 -24.96
CA PRO A 30 15.70 10.75 -24.80
C PRO A 30 16.14 9.96 -23.57
N LEU A 31 15.20 9.33 -22.88
CA LEU A 31 15.56 8.41 -21.80
C LEU A 31 16.24 7.19 -22.40
N ALA A 32 17.33 6.75 -21.77
CA ALA A 32 18.03 5.54 -22.16
C ALA A 32 17.29 4.29 -21.65
N GLU A 33 17.39 3.19 -22.38
CA GLU A 33 16.85 1.88 -21.96
C GLU A 33 17.25 1.55 -20.52
N GLY A 34 16.28 1.16 -19.70
CA GLY A 34 16.50 0.85 -18.29
C GLY A 34 16.47 2.05 -17.35
N THR A 35 16.25 3.28 -17.86
CA THR A 35 16.02 4.45 -16.99
C THR A 35 14.86 4.18 -16.05
N LYS A 36 15.05 4.45 -14.75
CA LYS A 36 14.00 4.33 -13.73
C LYS A 36 13.81 5.60 -12.94
N PHE A 37 12.56 5.84 -12.55
CA PHE A 37 12.17 6.89 -11.61
C PHE A 37 11.71 6.24 -10.31
N THR A 38 12.40 6.53 -9.22
CA THR A 38 12.10 5.97 -7.89
C THR A 38 11.43 7.03 -7.04
N PHE A 39 10.28 6.68 -6.44
CA PHE A 39 9.51 7.54 -5.55
C PHE A 39 9.30 6.83 -4.22
N LEU A 40 9.71 7.47 -3.13
CA LEU A 40 9.43 6.99 -1.77
C LEU A 40 8.02 7.40 -1.38
N LEU A 41 7.22 6.45 -0.91
CA LEU A 41 5.85 6.69 -0.47
C LEU A 41 5.79 6.92 1.03
N LYS A 42 5.07 7.97 1.40
CA LYS A 42 4.71 8.27 2.79
C LYS A 42 3.21 8.36 2.93
N LEU A 43 2.68 7.83 4.04
CA LEU A 43 1.26 7.95 4.34
C LEU A 43 0.98 9.34 4.91
N LYS A 44 0.15 10.12 4.22
CA LYS A 44 -0.37 11.38 4.75
C LYS A 44 -1.37 11.14 5.90
N ASN A 45 -2.14 10.06 5.80
CA ASN A 45 -3.10 9.65 6.82
C ASN A 45 -2.49 8.49 7.63
N ASN A 46 -2.16 8.75 8.89
CA ASN A 46 -1.64 7.72 9.80
C ASN A 46 -2.67 6.60 10.13
N LEU A 47 -3.94 6.80 9.80
CA LEU A 47 -5.01 5.79 9.93
C LEU A 47 -5.26 5.04 8.61
N PHE A 48 -4.43 5.23 7.57
CA PHE A 48 -4.61 4.56 6.28
C PHE A 48 -4.66 3.03 6.42
N GLU A 49 -3.79 2.45 7.25
CA GLU A 49 -3.76 1.01 7.50
C GLU A 49 -4.97 0.50 8.32
N ASN A 50 -5.70 1.40 8.98
CA ASN A 50 -6.93 1.04 9.68
C ASN A 50 -8.15 0.99 8.76
N ILE A 51 -8.12 1.75 7.65
CA ILE A 51 -9.22 1.80 6.68
C ILE A 51 -9.00 0.93 5.45
N THR A 52 -7.80 0.36 5.32
CA THR A 52 -7.46 -0.57 4.25
C THR A 52 -7.39 -1.99 4.78
N ASP A 53 -7.74 -2.94 3.92
CA ASP A 53 -7.66 -4.38 4.20
C ASP A 53 -6.24 -4.89 3.95
N LEU A 54 -5.26 -4.20 4.54
CA LEU A 54 -3.86 -4.59 4.50
C LEU A 54 -3.54 -5.43 5.73
N ASN A 55 -2.66 -6.41 5.58
CA ASN A 55 -2.09 -7.13 6.71
C ASN A 55 -1.26 -6.14 7.55
N THR A 56 -1.71 -5.90 8.78
CA THR A 56 -1.02 -5.03 9.75
C THR A 56 0.19 -5.72 10.37
N ILE A 57 0.27 -7.05 10.28
CA ILE A 57 1.39 -7.88 10.73
C ILE A 57 2.26 -8.20 9.51
N LYS A 58 2.94 -7.18 8.98
CA LYS A 58 3.89 -7.36 7.88
C LYS A 58 5.15 -8.06 8.41
N PRO A 59 5.84 -8.86 7.59
CA PRO A 59 7.18 -9.32 7.93
C PRO A 59 8.09 -8.15 8.29
N ALA A 60 8.93 -8.33 9.31
CA ALA A 60 9.80 -7.26 9.81
C ALA A 60 10.72 -6.73 8.70
N GLY A 61 10.78 -5.41 8.57
CA GLY A 61 11.59 -4.75 7.54
C GLY A 61 11.02 -4.84 6.13
N SER A 62 9.83 -5.41 5.93
CA SER A 62 9.18 -5.42 4.62
C SER A 62 8.36 -4.15 4.39
N HIS A 63 8.49 -3.59 3.19
CA HIS A 63 7.71 -2.45 2.73
C HIS A 63 7.08 -2.78 1.37
N TYR A 64 6.08 -1.99 0.97
CA TYR A 64 5.44 -2.18 -0.32
C TYR A 64 6.35 -1.76 -1.47
N TYR A 65 6.35 -2.51 -2.57
CA TYR A 65 7.10 -2.22 -3.77
C TYR A 65 6.21 -2.34 -5.00
N PHE A 66 6.03 -1.22 -5.70
CA PHE A 66 5.16 -1.10 -6.86
C PHE A 66 6.00 -0.74 -8.09
N ASN A 67 5.70 -1.35 -9.23
CA ASN A 67 6.44 -1.07 -10.46
C ASN A 67 5.62 -1.34 -11.72
N ASN A 68 6.09 -0.85 -12.86
CA ASN A 68 5.46 -1.02 -14.17
C ASN A 68 6.08 -2.14 -15.04
N LEU A 69 6.92 -3.02 -14.48
CA LEU A 69 7.60 -4.05 -15.27
C LEU A 69 6.70 -5.22 -15.66
N SER A 70 5.61 -5.42 -14.91
CA SER A 70 4.64 -6.47 -15.14
C SER A 70 3.37 -5.89 -15.73
N SER A 71 2.89 -6.46 -16.84
CA SER A 71 1.60 -6.09 -17.40
C SER A 71 0.46 -6.57 -16.49
N ASN A 72 -0.26 -5.63 -15.89
CA ASN A 72 -1.43 -5.87 -15.04
C ASN A 72 -2.55 -4.84 -15.29
N LEU A 73 -3.46 -5.13 -16.21
CA LEU A 73 -4.49 -4.16 -16.62
C LEU A 73 -5.83 -4.44 -15.93
N LEU A 74 -6.47 -3.41 -15.36
CA LEU A 74 -7.89 -3.46 -15.00
C LEU A 74 -8.70 -2.75 -16.09
N ALA A 75 -9.41 -3.54 -16.91
CA ALA A 75 -9.91 -3.09 -18.21
C ALA A 75 -8.76 -2.52 -19.07
N SER A 76 -8.64 -1.20 -19.18
CA SER A 76 -7.55 -0.50 -19.90
C SER A 76 -6.60 0.27 -18.98
N GLU A 77 -6.84 0.24 -17.66
CA GLU A 77 -6.06 1.00 -16.69
C GLU A 77 -4.83 0.21 -16.23
N PRO A 78 -3.61 0.75 -16.38
CA PRO A 78 -2.39 0.09 -15.93
C PRO A 78 -2.25 0.16 -14.40
N LEU A 79 -2.07 -1.00 -13.78
CA LEU A 79 -1.86 -1.15 -12.35
C LEU A 79 -0.39 -1.42 -12.03
N LEU A 80 0.09 -0.91 -10.91
CA LEU A 80 1.48 -1.15 -10.45
C LEU A 80 1.60 -2.26 -9.41
N VAL A 81 0.55 -3.08 -9.27
CA VAL A 81 0.47 -4.15 -8.26
C VAL A 81 0.88 -5.50 -8.86
N ALA A 82 1.53 -6.33 -8.04
CA ALA A 82 2.01 -7.66 -8.40
C ALA A 82 0.87 -8.65 -8.63
N ASN A 83 -0.20 -8.56 -7.83
CA ASN A 83 -1.32 -9.50 -7.90
C ASN A 83 -2.18 -9.30 -9.18
N LYS A 84 -2.00 -10.18 -10.17
CA LYS A 84 -2.71 -10.12 -11.46
C LYS A 84 -4.15 -10.62 -11.42
N THR A 85 -4.48 -11.43 -10.42
CA THR A 85 -5.81 -12.08 -10.30
C THR A 85 -6.80 -11.13 -9.64
N LYS A 86 -6.49 -10.66 -8.43
CA LYS A 86 -7.35 -9.76 -7.66
C LYS A 86 -7.17 -8.30 -8.06
N LYS A 87 -6.03 -7.94 -8.69
CA LYS A 87 -5.75 -6.58 -9.19
C LYS A 87 -5.84 -5.52 -8.09
N ILE A 88 -5.36 -5.85 -6.91
CA ILE A 88 -5.31 -5.04 -5.69
C ILE A 88 -3.99 -5.28 -4.97
N VAL A 89 -3.58 -4.32 -4.14
CA VAL A 89 -2.42 -4.47 -3.26
C VAL A 89 -2.62 -5.67 -2.34
N SER A 90 -1.56 -6.45 -2.16
CA SER A 90 -1.53 -7.66 -1.34
C SER A 90 -0.15 -7.91 -0.75
N GLU A 91 0.04 -9.05 -0.09
CA GLU A 91 1.35 -9.48 0.40
C GLU A 91 2.35 -9.74 -0.72
N ASP A 92 1.89 -10.02 -1.94
CA ASP A 92 2.75 -10.18 -3.14
C ASP A 92 3.49 -8.87 -3.50
N ASP A 93 3.00 -7.73 -2.98
CA ASP A 93 3.62 -6.41 -3.17
C ASP A 93 4.63 -6.08 -2.06
N LEU A 94 4.84 -6.96 -1.08
CA LEU A 94 5.82 -6.75 -0.01
C LEU A 94 7.19 -7.31 -0.41
N ILE A 95 8.23 -6.53 -0.13
CA ILE A 95 9.62 -6.97 -0.27
C ILE A 95 10.43 -6.52 0.97
N PRO A 96 11.37 -7.33 1.48
CA PRO A 96 12.27 -6.90 2.53
C PRO A 96 13.14 -5.74 2.08
N PHE A 97 13.28 -4.71 2.91
CA PHE A 97 14.22 -3.61 2.67
C PHE A 97 15.46 -3.84 3.52
N VAL A 98 16.62 -3.80 2.87
CA VAL A 98 17.92 -4.02 3.52
C VAL A 98 18.78 -2.80 3.28
N SER A 99 19.47 -2.35 4.32
CA SER A 99 20.36 -1.18 4.27
C SER A 99 21.68 -1.48 4.96
N ASN A 100 22.71 -0.70 4.64
CA ASN A 100 24.10 -0.82 5.13
C ASN A 100 24.81 -2.11 4.72
N ALA A 101 24.34 -3.27 5.16
CA ALA A 101 24.97 -4.55 4.89
C ALA A 101 23.94 -5.67 4.73
N PHE A 102 24.29 -6.66 3.91
CA PHE A 102 23.55 -7.91 3.77
C PHE A 102 24.40 -9.06 4.27
N SER A 103 23.83 -9.92 5.11
CA SER A 103 24.51 -11.11 5.62
C SER A 103 23.66 -12.36 5.43
N PHE A 104 24.30 -13.48 5.10
CA PHE A 104 23.62 -14.76 4.90
C PHE A 104 24.51 -15.92 5.37
N VAL A 105 23.92 -16.83 6.15
CA VAL A 105 24.59 -18.05 6.64
C VAL A 105 24.16 -19.22 5.77
N HIS A 106 25.13 -19.98 5.26
CA HIS A 106 24.88 -21.15 4.43
C HIS A 106 25.69 -22.35 4.94
N ASN A 107 25.05 -23.52 5.03
CA ASN A 107 25.71 -24.76 5.41
C ASN A 107 26.02 -25.60 4.18
N SER A 108 27.26 -26.03 4.03
CA SER A 108 27.70 -26.90 2.94
C SER A 108 29.03 -27.57 3.29
N ASN A 109 29.29 -28.76 2.73
CA ASN A 109 30.53 -29.51 2.90
C ASN A 109 31.53 -29.33 1.75
N LEU A 110 31.25 -28.44 0.79
CA LEU A 110 32.19 -28.13 -0.28
C LEU A 110 33.47 -27.48 0.30
N ALA A 111 34.54 -27.42 -0.48
CA ALA A 111 35.77 -26.76 -0.03
C ALA A 111 35.63 -25.23 -0.05
N THR A 112 34.92 -24.72 -1.06
CA THR A 112 34.69 -23.29 -1.27
C THR A 112 33.25 -23.05 -1.70
N GLN A 113 32.72 -21.88 -1.39
CA GLN A 113 31.42 -21.43 -1.87
C GLN A 113 31.51 -19.98 -2.33
N THR A 114 30.80 -19.69 -3.42
CA THR A 114 30.71 -18.35 -4.01
C THR A 114 29.31 -17.80 -3.80
N GLY A 115 29.24 -16.71 -3.02
CA GLY A 115 28.06 -15.88 -2.86
C GLY A 115 28.13 -14.68 -3.79
N LYS A 116 27.01 -14.35 -4.44
CA LYS A 116 26.88 -13.21 -5.35
C LYS A 116 25.63 -12.41 -5.04
N LEU A 117 25.77 -11.09 -4.86
CA LEU A 117 24.67 -10.14 -4.95
C LEU A 117 24.56 -9.63 -6.38
N GLU A 118 23.35 -9.65 -6.93
CA GLU A 118 23.03 -9.06 -8.23
C GLU A 118 21.97 -7.98 -8.07
N PHE A 119 22.30 -6.77 -8.52
CA PHE A 119 21.38 -5.63 -8.55
C PHE A 119 20.65 -5.65 -9.90
N LEU A 120 19.38 -6.02 -9.87
CA LEU A 120 18.59 -6.39 -11.06
C LEU A 120 18.39 -5.22 -12.03
N ASP A 121 18.43 -3.99 -11.52
CA ASP A 121 18.13 -2.79 -12.30
C ASP A 121 19.38 -2.18 -12.95
N SER A 122 20.51 -2.19 -12.25
CA SER A 122 21.78 -1.61 -12.72
C SER A 122 22.69 -2.64 -13.41
N GLY A 123 22.47 -3.93 -13.17
CA GLY A 123 23.37 -5.00 -13.60
C GLY A 123 24.66 -5.08 -12.77
N GLU A 124 24.80 -4.23 -11.76
CA GLU A 124 25.90 -4.27 -10.80
C GLU A 124 25.90 -5.60 -10.03
N SER A 125 27.08 -6.08 -9.62
CA SER A 125 27.15 -7.23 -8.73
C SER A 125 28.32 -7.14 -7.75
N LEU A 126 28.14 -7.75 -6.59
CA LEU A 126 29.19 -7.95 -5.59
C LEU A 126 29.37 -9.45 -5.38
N GLN A 127 30.59 -9.91 -5.23
CA GLN A 127 30.89 -11.34 -5.09
C GLN A 127 31.86 -11.58 -3.95
N GLN A 128 31.66 -12.67 -3.22
CA GLN A 128 32.56 -13.19 -2.20
C GLN A 128 32.72 -14.69 -2.42
N GLN A 129 33.96 -15.14 -2.50
CA GLN A 129 34.31 -16.54 -2.37
C GLN A 129 34.84 -16.75 -0.96
N LEU A 130 34.31 -17.77 -0.29
CA LEU A 130 34.69 -18.13 1.07
C LEU A 130 35.18 -19.57 1.09
N ASP A 131 36.20 -19.83 1.89
CA ASP A 131 36.68 -21.18 2.19
C ASP A 131 35.85 -21.80 3.31
N ASN A 132 35.72 -23.12 3.29
CA ASN A 132 34.97 -23.85 4.28
C ASN A 132 35.63 -23.73 5.67
N SER A 133 34.85 -23.28 6.65
CA SER A 133 35.18 -23.39 8.07
C SER A 133 34.01 -24.07 8.79
N ASN A 134 34.21 -25.32 9.23
CA ASN A 134 33.22 -26.13 9.94
C ASN A 134 31.87 -26.31 9.22
N ASN A 135 31.89 -26.41 7.89
CA ASN A 135 30.72 -26.54 7.02
C ASN A 135 29.76 -25.34 7.07
N VAL A 136 30.22 -24.17 7.53
CA VAL A 136 29.43 -22.94 7.63
C VAL A 136 30.11 -21.82 6.86
N TYR A 137 29.33 -21.14 6.01
CA TYR A 137 29.76 -19.99 5.23
C TYR A 137 28.95 -18.77 5.65
N ASN A 138 29.65 -17.71 6.06
CA ASN A 138 29.04 -16.45 6.49
C ASN A 138 29.32 -15.36 5.46
N PHE A 139 28.42 -15.20 4.50
CA PHE A 139 28.53 -14.13 3.51
C PHE A 139 28.15 -12.80 4.13
N SER A 140 28.89 -11.74 3.81
CA SER A 140 28.61 -10.39 4.32
C SER A 140 29.04 -9.32 3.33
N PHE A 141 28.09 -8.61 2.75
CA PHE A 141 28.31 -7.58 1.74
C PHE A 141 27.99 -6.20 2.28
N ASP A 142 28.85 -5.22 1.99
CA ASP A 142 28.60 -3.81 2.25
C ASP A 142 27.77 -3.21 1.10
N LEU A 143 26.51 -2.88 1.39
CA LEU A 143 25.55 -2.36 0.41
C LEU A 143 25.81 -0.89 0.05
N ASN A 144 26.61 -0.16 0.84
CA ASN A 144 26.99 1.22 0.52
C ASN A 144 27.91 1.33 -0.69
N LYS A 145 28.47 0.21 -1.16
CA LYS A 145 29.29 0.13 -2.36
C LYS A 145 28.47 -0.01 -3.65
N SER A 146 27.14 0.01 -3.53
CA SER A 146 26.23 -0.22 -4.64
C SER A 146 25.25 0.92 -4.88
N THR A 147 24.64 0.88 -6.05
CA THR A 147 23.59 1.82 -6.48
C THR A 147 22.21 1.54 -5.86
N GLY A 148 22.04 0.40 -5.17
CA GLY A 148 20.77 0.01 -4.54
C GLY A 148 19.72 -0.51 -5.52
N GLY A 149 18.47 -0.61 -5.06
CA GLY A 149 17.35 -1.14 -5.82
C GLY A 149 17.10 -2.63 -5.59
N ARG A 150 16.35 -3.25 -6.50
CA ARG A 150 16.02 -4.68 -6.39
C ARG A 150 17.27 -5.53 -6.49
N THR A 151 17.44 -6.41 -5.52
CA THR A 151 18.66 -7.20 -5.35
C THR A 151 18.28 -8.65 -5.07
N ARG A 152 19.03 -9.58 -5.66
CA ARG A 152 18.97 -11.00 -5.30
C ARG A 152 20.33 -11.49 -4.83
N PHE A 153 20.32 -12.40 -3.88
CA PHE A 153 21.50 -13.11 -3.41
C PHE A 153 21.50 -14.52 -3.97
N LEU A 154 22.60 -14.94 -4.57
CA LEU A 154 22.79 -16.26 -5.14
C LEU A 154 23.98 -16.96 -4.49
N ILE A 155 23.88 -18.28 -4.33
CA ILE A 155 25.01 -19.17 -4.03
C ILE A 155 25.14 -20.15 -5.19
N GLU A 156 26.30 -20.16 -5.85
CA GLU A 156 26.55 -21.00 -7.04
C GLU A 156 25.44 -20.88 -8.10
N GLY A 157 25.02 -19.64 -8.36
CA GLY A 157 23.97 -19.31 -9.32
C GLY A 157 22.54 -19.62 -8.86
N THR A 158 22.33 -20.20 -7.68
CA THR A 158 21.00 -20.47 -7.12
C THR A 158 20.55 -19.35 -6.20
N GLU A 159 19.40 -18.74 -6.46
CA GLU A 159 18.82 -17.69 -5.62
C GLU A 159 18.49 -18.20 -4.21
N LYS A 160 18.91 -17.44 -3.18
CA LYS A 160 18.70 -17.73 -1.76
C LYS A 160 17.92 -16.64 -1.04
N ALA A 161 17.96 -15.40 -1.54
CA ALA A 161 17.19 -14.28 -0.99
C ALA A 161 16.92 -13.24 -2.09
N SER A 162 15.84 -12.48 -1.90
CA SER A 162 15.47 -11.34 -2.74
C SER A 162 14.99 -10.20 -1.83
N PHE A 163 15.47 -8.98 -2.09
CA PHE A 163 15.22 -7.82 -1.26
C PHE A 163 15.40 -6.50 -2.04
N TYR A 164 14.99 -5.39 -1.46
CA TYR A 164 15.26 -4.05 -1.96
C TYR A 164 16.40 -3.41 -1.15
N SER A 165 17.52 -3.13 -1.81
CA SER A 165 18.66 -2.44 -1.20
C SER A 165 18.41 -0.93 -1.21
N ILE A 166 18.43 -0.30 -0.05
CA ILE A 166 18.10 1.12 0.09
C ILE A 166 19.08 1.83 1.02
N ASN A 167 19.28 3.13 0.81
CA ASN A 167 20.06 3.94 1.73
C ASN A 167 19.34 4.00 3.10
N PRO A 168 20.04 3.80 4.23
CA PRO A 168 19.42 3.85 5.56
C PRO A 168 18.77 5.20 5.87
N ARG A 169 19.20 6.31 5.25
CA ARG A 169 18.61 7.64 5.44
C ARG A 169 17.25 7.78 4.76
N GLU A 170 16.94 6.89 3.82
CA GLU A 170 15.72 6.93 3.03
C GLU A 170 14.61 6.05 3.62
N ILE A 171 14.93 5.10 4.51
CA ILE A 171 13.96 4.10 4.98
C ILE A 171 13.00 4.61 6.07
N SER A 172 13.37 5.68 6.78
CA SER A 172 12.57 6.17 7.91
C SER A 172 11.22 6.69 7.43
N ASP A 173 10.13 6.16 8.00
CA ASP A 173 8.75 6.59 7.70
C ASP A 173 8.37 6.38 6.22
N VAL A 174 8.88 5.30 5.61
CA VAL A 174 8.48 4.87 4.25
C VAL A 174 7.43 3.78 4.32
N PHE A 175 6.31 4.01 3.65
CA PHE A 175 5.27 3.00 3.45
C PHE A 175 5.66 1.99 2.36
N GLY A 176 6.33 2.49 1.32
CA GLY A 176 6.77 1.69 0.19
C GLY A 176 7.51 2.50 -0.85
N VAL A 177 7.85 1.87 -1.96
CA VAL A 177 8.55 2.47 -3.09
C VAL A 177 7.74 2.24 -4.37
N ILE A 178 7.66 3.26 -5.21
CA ILE A 178 7.22 3.14 -6.60
C ILE A 178 8.43 3.29 -7.51
N GLU A 179 8.62 2.35 -8.43
CA GLU A 179 9.58 2.48 -9.52
C GLU A 179 8.90 2.44 -10.88
N ILE A 180 9.06 3.51 -11.66
CA ILE A 180 8.57 3.61 -13.03
C ILE A 180 9.77 3.48 -13.98
N PHE A 181 9.81 2.39 -14.72
CA PHE A 181 10.86 2.05 -15.67
C PHE A 181 10.49 2.45 -17.09
N TYR A 182 11.46 2.94 -17.84
CA TYR A 182 11.44 2.95 -19.29
C TYR A 182 12.19 1.73 -19.80
N LYS A 183 11.48 0.80 -20.47
CA LYS A 183 12.07 -0.33 -21.18
C LYS A 183 11.32 -0.62 -22.46
N GLY A 184 12.04 -0.88 -23.56
CA GLY A 184 11.45 -1.14 -24.87
C GLY A 184 10.57 -2.38 -24.93
N ASN A 185 10.70 -3.30 -23.98
CA ASN A 185 9.89 -4.51 -23.89
C ASN A 185 8.63 -4.39 -23.00
N LEU A 186 8.33 -3.21 -22.46
CA LEU A 186 7.08 -3.00 -21.73
C LEU A 186 5.88 -3.06 -22.68
N SER A 187 4.75 -3.53 -22.18
CA SER A 187 3.49 -3.42 -22.94
C SER A 187 3.13 -1.95 -23.16
N SER A 188 2.49 -1.64 -24.29
CA SER A 188 2.18 -0.26 -24.72
C SER A 188 1.37 0.56 -23.70
N ALA A 189 0.62 -0.10 -22.82
CA ALA A 189 -0.09 0.54 -21.72
C ALA A 189 0.83 1.15 -20.64
N TYR A 190 2.08 0.71 -20.56
CA TYR A 190 3.10 1.18 -19.59
C TYR A 190 4.27 1.91 -20.26
N GLN A 191 4.27 1.97 -21.60
CA GLN A 191 5.31 2.63 -22.37
C GLN A 191 5.00 4.11 -22.56
N PHE A 192 5.66 4.99 -21.79
CA PHE A 192 5.40 6.43 -21.81
C PHE A 192 6.33 7.21 -22.75
N GLN A 193 7.40 6.61 -23.28
CA GLN A 193 8.24 7.18 -24.35
C GLN A 193 8.19 6.27 -25.58
N ASN A 194 7.83 6.84 -26.72
CA ASN A 194 7.70 6.15 -27.99
C ASN A 194 9.05 6.00 -28.71
N ASN A 195 9.08 5.24 -29.81
CA ASN A 195 10.29 5.02 -30.61
C ASN A 195 10.81 6.29 -31.30
N ASP A 196 9.93 7.24 -31.57
CA ASP A 196 10.26 8.58 -32.10
C ASP A 196 10.61 9.59 -30.98
N HIS A 197 10.76 9.12 -29.75
CA HIS A 197 11.03 9.91 -28.54
C HIS A 197 9.91 10.88 -28.14
N SER A 198 8.73 10.80 -28.75
CA SER A 198 7.54 11.49 -28.23
C SER A 198 7.09 10.85 -26.90
N ILE A 199 6.51 11.67 -26.02
CA ILE A 199 6.01 11.22 -24.72
C ILE A 199 4.49 11.05 -24.77
N SER A 200 3.99 9.94 -24.24
CA SER A 200 2.56 9.72 -24.05
C SER A 200 2.22 9.70 -22.56
N THR A 201 1.13 10.37 -22.22
CA THR A 201 0.62 10.38 -20.83
C THR A 201 0.14 8.99 -20.44
N LYS A 202 0.63 8.49 -19.31
CA LYS A 202 0.16 7.25 -18.68
C LYS A 202 -0.32 7.54 -17.27
N ASN A 203 -1.50 6.99 -16.93
CA ASN A 203 -2.07 7.09 -15.60
C ASN A 203 -2.02 5.71 -14.95
N TYR A 204 -1.16 5.56 -13.96
CA TYR A 204 -1.02 4.31 -13.21
C TYR A 204 -1.90 4.33 -11.96
N LYS A 205 -2.41 3.16 -11.56
CA LYS A 205 -3.17 3.01 -10.31
C LYS A 205 -2.58 1.96 -9.38
N ILE A 206 -2.73 2.22 -8.09
CA ILE A 206 -2.43 1.26 -7.01
C ILE A 206 -3.72 1.12 -6.19
N PRO A 207 -4.57 0.15 -6.53
CA PRO A 207 -5.85 -0.04 -5.85
C PRO A 207 -5.69 -0.79 -4.52
N PHE A 208 -6.27 -0.24 -3.46
CA PHE A 208 -6.32 -0.84 -2.13
C PHE A 208 -7.77 -1.25 -1.83
N THR A 209 -7.94 -2.41 -1.19
CA THR A 209 -9.25 -2.83 -0.68
C THR A 209 -9.56 -2.08 0.61
N ASN A 210 -10.79 -1.60 0.76
CA ASN A 210 -11.26 -1.01 1.99
C ASN A 210 -11.48 -2.10 3.06
N ARG A 211 -11.02 -1.85 4.28
CA ARG A 211 -11.44 -2.67 5.42
C ARG A 211 -12.95 -2.53 5.60
N SER A 212 -13.64 -3.64 5.84
CA SER A 212 -15.07 -3.65 6.10
C SER A 212 -15.37 -4.11 7.51
N THR A 213 -16.30 -3.43 8.20
CA THR A 213 -16.67 -3.73 9.59
C THR A 213 -18.18 -3.63 9.76
N LYS A 214 -18.74 -4.28 10.79
CA LYS A 214 -20.10 -3.98 11.23
C LYS A 214 -20.07 -2.67 12.01
N TRP A 215 -21.00 -1.76 11.72
CA TRP A 215 -21.09 -0.49 12.43
C TRP A 215 -22.00 -0.64 13.63
N ARG A 216 -21.53 -0.24 14.82
CA ARG A 216 -22.26 -0.41 16.07
C ARG A 216 -22.51 0.94 16.74
N TYR A 217 -23.75 1.42 16.67
CA TYR A 217 -24.18 2.61 17.40
C TYR A 217 -24.53 2.24 18.84
N ILE A 218 -23.83 2.84 19.80
CA ILE A 218 -24.09 2.72 21.23
C ILE A 218 -24.68 4.06 21.68
N ILE A 219 -26.00 4.11 21.80
CA ILE A 219 -26.77 5.32 22.08
C ILE A 219 -27.13 5.32 23.55
N THR A 220 -26.67 6.32 24.30
CA THR A 220 -26.92 6.48 25.74
C THR A 220 -27.97 7.56 25.97
N LYS A 221 -29.00 7.24 26.75
CA LYS A 221 -30.12 8.13 27.11
C LYS A 221 -29.77 8.92 28.37
N GLN A 222 -29.00 9.98 28.21
CA GLN A 222 -28.61 10.84 29.33
C GLN A 222 -29.61 11.97 29.57
N TYR A 223 -30.17 12.56 28.50
CA TYR A 223 -31.01 13.75 28.57
C TYR A 223 -32.47 13.49 28.17
N ASN A 224 -32.75 12.38 27.49
CA ASN A 224 -34.10 11.97 27.09
C ASN A 224 -34.49 10.58 27.65
N SER A 225 -34.82 10.54 28.95
CA SER A 225 -35.22 9.30 29.62
C SER A 225 -36.54 8.73 29.07
N SER A 226 -37.43 9.58 28.55
CA SER A 226 -38.77 9.24 28.04
C SER A 226 -38.78 8.43 26.74
N ILE A 227 -37.69 8.44 25.94
CA ILE A 227 -37.66 7.78 24.63
C ILE A 227 -37.55 6.27 24.80
N THR A 228 -38.64 5.50 24.77
CA THR A 228 -38.53 4.03 25.02
C THR A 228 -38.10 3.22 23.81
N THR A 229 -38.33 3.74 22.60
CA THR A 229 -38.04 3.05 21.34
C THR A 229 -37.40 4.01 20.35
N ILE A 230 -36.40 3.51 19.62
CA ILE A 230 -35.76 4.23 18.52
C ILE A 230 -35.48 3.28 17.36
N ASN A 231 -35.18 3.85 16.20
CA ASN A 231 -34.74 3.14 15.02
C ASN A 231 -33.53 3.84 14.38
N VAL A 232 -32.63 3.05 13.79
CA VAL A 232 -31.48 3.54 13.02
C VAL A 232 -31.56 2.98 11.61
N ALA A 233 -31.64 3.87 10.61
CA ALA A 233 -31.67 3.46 9.22
C ALA A 233 -31.13 4.55 8.29
N LYS A 234 -30.53 4.15 7.18
CA LYS A 234 -30.21 5.07 6.07
C LYS A 234 -31.41 5.21 5.15
N THR A 235 -31.93 6.43 5.01
CA THR A 235 -33.18 6.67 4.26
C THR A 235 -32.98 7.30 2.88
N ASN A 236 -31.75 7.57 2.46
CA ASN A 236 -31.43 8.11 1.14
C ASN A 236 -30.57 7.11 0.35
N GLY A 237 -30.75 6.98 -0.96
CA GLY A 237 -29.97 6.04 -1.77
C GLY A 237 -30.09 4.57 -1.30
N SER A 238 -29.00 3.81 -1.38
CA SER A 238 -28.96 2.41 -0.91
C SER A 238 -29.27 2.32 0.59
N SER A 239 -30.19 1.44 0.97
CA SER A 239 -30.55 1.22 2.36
C SER A 239 -29.39 0.62 3.15
N ILE A 240 -29.27 1.04 4.40
CA ILE A 240 -28.42 0.41 5.41
C ILE A 240 -29.30 0.24 6.62
N ASP A 241 -29.59 -1.03 6.93
CA ASP A 241 -30.46 -1.41 8.02
C ASP A 241 -29.63 -1.81 9.24
N PHE A 242 -30.16 -1.50 10.42
CA PHE A 242 -29.54 -1.81 11.69
C PHE A 242 -30.51 -2.58 12.56
N THR A 243 -30.00 -3.59 13.26
CA THR A 243 -30.77 -4.38 14.21
C THR A 243 -30.44 -3.94 15.64
N LEU A 244 -31.48 -3.70 16.44
CA LEU A 244 -31.34 -3.46 17.88
C LEU A 244 -30.90 -4.74 18.58
N LEU A 245 -29.85 -4.66 19.39
CA LEU A 245 -29.39 -5.76 20.23
C LEU A 245 -30.36 -5.95 21.40
N GLY A 246 -30.98 -7.13 21.48
CA GLY A 246 -32.06 -7.44 22.43
C GLY A 246 -31.69 -7.33 23.91
N SER A 247 -30.40 -7.41 24.27
CA SER A 247 -29.90 -7.30 25.65
C SER A 247 -28.98 -6.08 25.82
N SER A 248 -29.53 -4.87 25.69
CA SER A 248 -28.77 -3.63 25.94
C SER A 248 -28.78 -3.25 27.43
N PRO A 249 -27.69 -2.74 28.00
CA PRO A 249 -27.67 -2.24 29.38
C PRO A 249 -28.75 -1.17 29.62
N PRO A 250 -29.29 -1.03 30.84
CA PRO A 250 -30.27 0.00 31.16
C PRO A 250 -29.79 1.39 30.71
N GLY A 251 -30.69 2.15 30.07
CA GLY A 251 -30.38 3.48 29.55
C GLY A 251 -29.57 3.51 28.25
N LYS A 252 -29.31 2.36 27.62
CA LYS A 252 -28.62 2.27 26.33
C LYS A 252 -29.44 1.53 25.28
N PHE A 253 -29.26 1.95 24.04
CA PHE A 253 -29.66 1.19 22.86
C PHE A 253 -28.43 0.89 22.02
N ILE A 254 -28.26 -0.38 21.63
CA ILE A 254 -27.13 -0.80 20.81
C ILE A 254 -27.67 -1.30 19.47
N PHE A 255 -27.34 -0.59 18.40
CA PHE A 255 -27.72 -0.96 17.03
C PHE A 255 -26.51 -1.44 16.27
N THR A 256 -26.64 -2.56 15.55
CA THR A 256 -25.57 -3.11 14.71
C THR A 256 -26.03 -3.15 13.27
N SER A 257 -25.18 -2.74 12.32
CA SER A 257 -25.50 -2.86 10.89
C SER A 257 -25.68 -4.33 10.51
N ASN A 258 -26.69 -4.61 9.69
CA ASN A 258 -27.00 -5.99 9.28
C ASN A 258 -25.92 -6.55 8.35
N ASN A 259 -25.30 -5.69 7.55
CA ASN A 259 -24.19 -6.02 6.67
C ASN A 259 -22.90 -5.33 7.13
N VAL A 260 -21.76 -5.88 6.72
CA VAL A 260 -20.48 -5.17 6.82
C VAL A 260 -20.48 -3.96 5.89
N LEU A 261 -19.87 -2.87 6.35
CA LEU A 261 -19.78 -1.62 5.62
C LEU A 261 -18.31 -1.25 5.44
N PRO A 262 -17.92 -0.76 4.25
CA PRO A 262 -16.55 -0.36 3.99
C PRO A 262 -16.21 0.89 4.80
N LEU A 263 -15.04 0.88 5.45
CA LEU A 263 -14.43 2.07 6.00
C LEU A 263 -13.84 2.89 4.85
N LYS A 264 -14.18 4.18 4.81
CA LYS A 264 -13.69 5.11 3.81
C LYS A 264 -13.62 6.51 4.40
N GLN A 265 -12.75 7.34 3.83
CA GLN A 265 -12.60 8.73 4.25
C GLN A 265 -13.83 9.57 3.93
N GLU A 266 -14.48 9.31 2.79
CA GLU A 266 -15.71 10.00 2.40
C GLU A 266 -16.90 9.50 3.23
N PRO A 267 -17.57 10.36 4.03
CA PRO A 267 -18.61 9.92 4.95
C PRO A 267 -19.85 9.38 4.22
N ILE A 268 -20.45 8.35 4.80
CA ILE A 268 -21.80 7.89 4.45
C ILE A 268 -22.81 8.83 5.12
N THR A 269 -23.61 9.52 4.31
CA THR A 269 -24.62 10.48 4.79
C THR A 269 -26.03 9.89 4.85
N GLY A 270 -26.92 10.53 5.60
CA GLY A 270 -28.35 10.19 5.65
C GLY A 270 -28.74 8.98 6.49
N ILE A 271 -27.84 8.50 7.36
CA ILE A 271 -28.17 7.57 8.45
C ILE A 271 -28.89 8.38 9.53
N LYS A 272 -30.14 8.02 9.82
CA LYS A 272 -31.00 8.75 10.76
C LYS A 272 -31.26 7.95 12.02
N LEU A 273 -31.42 8.68 13.12
CA LEU A 273 -32.02 8.20 14.35
C LEU A 273 -33.45 8.74 14.44
N THR A 274 -34.44 7.86 14.55
CA THR A 274 -35.85 8.23 14.71
C THR A 274 -36.47 7.58 15.95
N ASP A 275 -37.55 8.15 16.45
CA ASP A 275 -38.40 7.49 17.47
C ASP A 275 -39.43 6.53 16.82
N SER A 276 -40.31 5.96 17.64
CA SER A 276 -41.39 5.05 17.20
C SER A 276 -42.43 5.69 16.27
N THR A 277 -42.49 7.02 16.19
CA THR A 277 -43.40 7.77 15.29
C THR A 277 -42.72 8.21 14.00
N ASN A 278 -41.49 7.74 13.74
CA ASN A 278 -40.61 8.19 12.67
C ASN A 278 -40.19 9.67 12.76
N LYS A 279 -40.38 10.31 13.92
CA LYS A 279 -39.84 11.67 14.13
C LYS A 279 -38.33 11.58 14.22
N VAL A 280 -37.65 12.44 13.46
CA VAL A 280 -36.18 12.49 13.43
C VAL A 280 -35.66 13.09 14.73
N ILE A 281 -34.83 12.31 15.43
CA ILE A 281 -34.05 12.74 16.59
C ILE A 281 -32.69 13.27 16.12
N ILE A 282 -32.00 12.52 15.24
CA ILE A 282 -30.74 12.92 14.61
C ILE A 282 -30.84 12.66 13.11
N ALA A 283 -30.67 13.69 12.30
CA ALA A 283 -30.81 13.60 10.84
C ALA A 283 -29.60 12.96 10.14
N ASN A 284 -28.41 13.06 10.74
CA ASN A 284 -27.18 12.48 10.23
C ASN A 284 -26.36 11.95 11.41
N LEU A 285 -26.48 10.65 11.67
CA LEU A 285 -25.61 9.98 12.62
C LEU A 285 -24.16 9.99 12.10
N PRO A 286 -23.18 10.15 13.00
CA PRO A 286 -21.78 10.15 12.64
C PRO A 286 -21.37 8.77 12.10
N ASN A 287 -20.30 8.77 11.32
CA ASN A 287 -19.63 7.57 10.84
C ASN A 287 -18.66 7.06 11.92
N PRO A 288 -18.25 5.78 11.88
CA PRO A 288 -17.26 5.28 12.81
C PRO A 288 -15.93 6.01 12.70
N PRO A 289 -15.27 6.31 13.84
CA PRO A 289 -13.94 6.85 13.82
C PRO A 289 -12.97 5.76 13.35
N LEU A 290 -11.98 6.15 12.55
CA LEU A 290 -11.07 5.20 11.88
C LEU A 290 -10.04 4.56 12.82
N ASN A 291 -10.04 4.92 14.11
CA ASN A 291 -9.11 4.43 15.13
C ASN A 291 -9.76 3.47 16.14
N LEU A 292 -11.07 3.24 16.07
CA LEU A 292 -11.80 2.42 17.04
C LEU A 292 -12.43 1.20 16.36
N ILE A 293 -11.59 0.20 16.10
CA ILE A 293 -12.00 -1.09 15.55
C ILE A 293 -11.81 -2.15 16.63
N ARG A 294 -12.84 -2.98 16.86
CA ARG A 294 -12.83 -4.04 17.88
C ARG A 294 -13.27 -5.36 17.27
N THR A 295 -12.56 -6.42 17.60
CA THR A 295 -12.95 -7.78 17.20
C THR A 295 -13.57 -8.48 18.39
N GLU A 296 -14.80 -8.98 18.21
CA GLU A 296 -15.55 -9.72 19.22
C GLU A 296 -16.05 -11.01 18.58
N GLY A 297 -15.51 -12.16 19.00
CA GLY A 297 -15.77 -13.43 18.33
C GLY A 297 -15.26 -13.41 16.88
N SER A 298 -16.12 -13.75 15.91
CA SER A 298 -15.81 -13.73 14.48
C SER A 298 -16.07 -12.39 13.80
N ASP A 299 -16.72 -11.44 14.48
CA ASP A 299 -17.10 -10.16 13.91
C ASP A 299 -16.11 -9.06 14.28
N THR A 300 -15.91 -8.13 13.37
CA THR A 300 -15.14 -6.89 13.61
C THR A 300 -16.09 -5.70 13.53
N PHE A 301 -16.13 -4.93 14.60
CA PHE A 301 -17.02 -3.80 14.81
C PHE A 301 -16.25 -2.48 14.79
N SER A 302 -16.92 -1.44 14.28
CA SER A 302 -16.53 -0.05 14.52
C SER A 302 -17.58 0.62 15.39
N ASP A 303 -17.18 0.99 16.60
CA ASP A 303 -18.09 1.53 17.63
C ASP A 303 -18.31 3.03 17.45
N ILE A 304 -19.57 3.45 17.57
CA ILE A 304 -20.01 4.83 17.42
C ILE A 304 -20.80 5.20 18.67
N LEU A 305 -20.27 6.13 19.46
CA LEU A 305 -20.87 6.53 20.72
C LEU A 305 -21.76 7.77 20.51
N ILE A 306 -23.03 7.68 20.92
CA ILE A 306 -24.00 8.76 20.82
C ILE A 306 -24.63 8.98 22.19
N THR A 307 -24.88 10.24 22.54
CA THR A 307 -25.62 10.61 23.76
C THR A 307 -26.83 11.45 23.37
N ILE A 308 -28.00 11.08 23.87
CA ILE A 308 -29.30 11.75 23.63
C ILE A 308 -30.05 12.04 24.93
#